data_AF-M7CD67-F1
#
_entry.id   AF-M7CD67-F1
#
_cell.length_a   1.000
_cell.length_b   1.000
_cell.length_c   1.000
_cell.angle_alpha   90.00
_cell.angle_beta   90.00
_cell.angle_gamma   90.00
#
_symmetry.space_group_name_H-M   'P 1'
#
loop_
_entity.id
_entity.type
_entity.pdbx_description
1 polymer ?
#
loop_
_entity_poly.entity_id
_entity_poly.type
_entity_poly.pdbx_seq_one_letter_code
_entity_poly.pdbx_strand_id
1 'polypeptide(L)' 'MAWAPLLLTLLTYCSGSLAQYVLTQSPSVSVSPGQNAQLTCSGSNIGGKSVQWYQQKPGSAPPTPYI' A
#
# COMPACT_ATOMS: atom_id res chain seq x y z
N MET A 1 12.93 -9.83 -41.71
CA MET A 1 11.72 -10.23 -40.96
C MET A 1 11.26 -9.06 -40.10
N ALA A 2 10.39 -8.20 -40.64
CA ALA A 2 9.97 -6.94 -40.01
C ALA A 2 9.08 -7.14 -38.75
N TRP A 3 8.69 -8.38 -38.45
CA TRP A 3 7.88 -8.73 -37.29
C TRP A 3 8.62 -8.62 -35.95
N ALA A 4 9.95 -8.79 -35.94
CA ALA A 4 10.75 -8.81 -34.72
C ALA A 4 10.75 -7.45 -34.01
N PRO A 5 10.99 -6.31 -34.70
CA PRO A 5 10.88 -5.00 -34.06
C PRO A 5 9.45 -4.66 -33.64
N LEU A 6 8.42 -5.16 -34.35
CA LEU A 6 7.01 -5.03 -33.95
C LEU A 6 6.70 -5.79 -32.65
N LEU A 7 7.26 -6.99 -32.51
CA LEU A 7 7.07 -7.83 -31.34
C LEU A 7 7.83 -7.26 -30.12
N LEU A 8 9.04 -6.72 -30.33
CA LEU A 8 9.79 -6.01 -29.31
C LEU A 8 9.09 -4.74 -28.81
N THR A 9 8.56 -3.92 -29.72
CA THR A 9 7.82 -2.70 -29.35
C THR A 9 6.56 -3.03 -28.56
N LEU A 10 5.80 -4.05 -28.97
CA LEU A 10 4.64 -4.54 -28.23
C LEU A 10 4.99 -5.04 -26.82
N LEU A 11 6.08 -5.81 -26.68
CA LEU A 11 6.58 -6.28 -25.37
C LEU A 11 6.95 -5.12 -24.44
N THR A 12 7.61 -4.09 -24.97
CA THR A 12 7.97 -2.89 -24.17
C THR A 12 6.76 -2.05 -23.79
N TYR A 13 5.71 -2.03 -24.62
CA TYR A 13 4.48 -1.29 -24.35
C TYR A 13 3.61 -1.97 -23.28
N CYS A 14 3.68 -3.29 -23.15
CA CYS A 14 2.99 -4.05 -22.12
C CYS A 14 3.67 -4.00 -20.74
N SER A 15 4.89 -3.45 -20.63
CA SER A 15 5.56 -3.20 -19.34
C SER A 15 4.92 -2.00 -18.64
N GLY A 16 3.72 -2.19 -18.11
CA GLY A 16 3.08 -1.21 -17.22
C GLY A 16 4.00 -0.85 -16.04
N SER A 17 3.99 0.42 -15.62
CA SER A 17 4.82 0.90 -14.52
C SER A 17 4.46 0.19 -13.20
N LEU A 18 5.47 -0.38 -12.53
CA LEU A 18 5.36 -1.00 -11.20
C LEU A 18 5.23 0.01 -10.05
N ALA A 19 4.87 1.26 -10.32
CA ALA A 19 4.81 2.29 -9.31
C ALA A 19 3.56 2.10 -8.44
N GLN A 20 3.68 1.26 -7.41
CA GLN A 20 2.68 1.14 -6.35
C GLN A 20 2.89 2.24 -5.32
N TYR A 21 1.79 2.85 -4.86
CA TYR A 21 1.83 3.77 -3.74
C TYR A 21 2.06 2.98 -2.45
N VAL A 22 3.21 3.20 -1.81
CA VAL A 22 3.61 2.46 -0.60
C VAL A 22 3.49 3.36 0.61
N LEU A 23 2.85 2.83 1.65
CA LEU A 23 2.85 3.39 3.00
C LEU A 23 3.84 2.60 3.86
N THR A 24 4.64 3.31 4.65
CA THR A 24 5.56 2.72 5.63
C THR A 24 4.96 2.89 7.02
N GLN A 25 4.94 1.83 7.81
CA GLN A 25 4.47 1.85 9.20
C GLN A 25 5.50 1.27 10.16
N SER A 26 5.35 1.58 11.46
CA SER A 26 6.12 0.90 12.51
C SER A 26 5.89 -0.63 12.44
N PRO A 27 6.95 -1.45 12.53
CA PRO A 27 6.86 -2.90 12.32
C PRO A 27 5.97 -3.63 13.34
N SER A 28 5.98 -3.17 14.60
CA SER A 28 5.04 -3.57 15.65
C SER A 28 5.22 -2.69 16.88
N VAL A 29 4.19 -2.58 17.72
CA VAL A 29 4.24 -1.90 19.03
C VAL A 29 3.53 -2.78 20.05
N SER A 30 4.13 -2.95 21.22
CA SER A 30 3.55 -3.61 22.39
C SER A 30 3.67 -2.69 23.59
N VAL A 31 2.60 -2.58 24.38
CA VAL A 31 2.53 -1.71 25.56
C VAL A 31 1.82 -2.44 26.69
N SER A 32 2.11 -2.04 27.93
CA SER A 32 1.43 -2.58 29.12
C SER A 32 -0.06 -2.20 29.14
N PRO A 33 -0.93 -3.00 29.77
CA PRO A 33 -2.33 -2.64 29.97
C PRO A 33 -2.49 -1.25 30.62
N GLY A 34 -3.39 -0.43 30.09
CA GLY A 34 -3.63 0.94 30.57
C GLY A 34 -2.67 2.00 30.00
N GLN A 35 -1.74 1.62 29.13
CA GLN A 35 -0.88 2.56 28.40
C GLN A 35 -1.39 2.80 26.97
N ASN A 36 -1.04 3.96 26.40
CA ASN A 36 -1.36 4.28 25.00
C ASN A 36 -0.29 3.74 24.04
N ALA A 37 -0.74 3.01 23.01
CA ALA A 37 0.10 2.66 21.87
C ALA A 37 0.00 3.75 20.80
N GLN A 38 1.14 4.11 20.20
CA GLN A 38 1.22 5.01 19.04
C GLN A 38 1.75 4.25 17.83
N LEU A 39 0.99 4.26 16.74
CA LEU A 39 1.42 3.74 15.44
C LEU A 39 1.65 4.93 14.49
N THR A 40 2.77 4.90 13.79
CA THR A 40 3.12 5.93 12.80
C THR A 40 2.97 5.33 11.42
N CYS A 41 2.31 6.07 10.51
CA CYS A 41 2.31 5.79 9.08
C CYS A 41 2.93 6.97 8.33
N SER A 42 3.69 6.70 7.28
CA SER A 42 4.32 7.70 6.42
C SER A 42 4.30 7.27 4.96
N GLY A 43 4.37 8.24 4.05
CA GLY A 43 4.19 8.03 2.62
C GLY A 43 4.25 9.36 1.87
N SER A 44 4.49 9.32 0.57
CA SER A 44 4.57 10.53 -0.25
C SER A 44 3.19 11.18 -0.39
N ASN A 45 3.11 12.51 -0.33
CA ASN A 45 1.87 13.27 -0.55
C ASN A 45 0.67 12.86 0.35
N ILE A 46 0.89 12.23 1.51
CA ILE A 46 -0.17 11.76 2.44
C ILE A 46 -1.17 12.88 2.78
N GLY A 47 -0.69 14.10 3.00
CA GLY A 47 -1.54 15.23 3.40
C GLY A 47 -2.59 15.64 2.35
N GLY A 48 -2.45 15.19 1.10
CA GLY A 48 -3.42 15.43 0.03
C GLY A 48 -4.37 14.27 -0.23
N LYS A 49 -4.38 13.23 0.63
CA LYS A 49 -5.15 11.99 0.44
C LYS A 49 -6.08 11.75 1.62
N SER A 50 -7.18 11.02 1.38
CA SER A 50 -7.96 10.44 2.47
C SER A 50 -7.18 9.27 3.05
N VAL A 51 -6.90 9.32 4.35
CA VAL A 51 -6.12 8.30 5.07
C VAL A 51 -7.01 7.67 6.13
N GLN A 52 -7.04 6.34 6.15
CA GLN A 52 -7.89 5.55 7.05
C GLN A 52 -7.05 4.50 7.77
N TRP A 53 -7.38 4.21 9.02
CA TRP A 53 -6.76 3.15 9.82
C TRP A 53 -7.69 1.94 9.92
N TYR A 54 -7.14 0.73 9.74
CA TYR A 54 -7.88 -0.52 9.86
C TYR A 54 -7.26 -1.39 10.94
N GLN A 55 -8.10 -1.90 11.84
CA GLN A 55 -7.68 -2.89 12.82
C GLN A 55 -8.18 -4.27 12.38
N GLN A 56 -7.25 -5.17 12.06
CA GLN A 56 -7.56 -6.56 11.80
C GLN A 56 -7.25 -7.41 13.05
N LYS A 57 -8.23 -8.22 13.46
CA LYS A 57 -8.03 -9.24 14.50
C LYS A 57 -7.67 -10.57 13.83
N PRO A 58 -6.84 -11.43 14.46
CA PRO A 58 -6.56 -12.76 13.93
C PRO A 58 -7.85 -13.52 13.58
N GLY A 59 -7.90 -14.10 12.39
CA GLY A 59 -9.07 -14.87 11.91
C GLY A 59 -10.27 -14.03 11.48
N SER A 60 -10.17 -12.69 11.45
CA SER A 60 -11.26 -11.80 11.00
C SER A 60 -10.87 -11.00 9.77
N ALA A 61 -11.86 -10.62 8.95
CA ALA A 61 -11.68 -9.68 7.86
C ALA A 61 -11.53 -8.23 8.40
N PRO A 62 -10.80 -7.35 7.70
CA PRO A 62 -10.78 -5.93 8.04
C PRO A 62 -12.20 -5.32 7.92
N PRO A 63 -12.59 -4.42 8.83
CA PRO A 63 -13.86 -3.71 8.72
C PRO A 63 -13.89 -2.82 7.47
N THR A 64 -15.04 -2.72 6.81
CA THR A 64 -15.23 -1.78 5.70
C THR A 64 -15.35 -0.36 6.23
N PRO A 65 -14.64 0.62 5.64
CA PRO A 65 -14.81 2.01 6.03
C PRO A 65 -16.23 2.47 5.66
N TYR A 66 -16.93 3.13 6.59
CA TYR A 66 -18.07 3.97 6.21
C TYR A 66 -17.49 5.25 5.62
N ILE A 67 -17.79 5.51 4.36
CA ILE A 67 -17.34 6.70 3.61
C ILE A 67 -18.44 7.76 3.70
#